data_AF-A0A813GDY6-F1
#
_entry.id   AF-A0A813GDY6-F1
#
_cell.length_a   1.000
_cell.length_b   1.000
_cell.length_c   1.000
_cell.angle_alpha   90.00
_cell.angle_beta   90.00
_cell.angle_gamma   90.00
#
_symmetry.space_group_name_H-M   'P 1'
#
loop_
_entity.id
_entity.type
_entity.pdbx_description
1 polymer ?
#
loop_
_entity_poly.entity_id
_entity_poly.type
_entity_poly.pdbx_seq_one_letter_code
_entity_poly.pdbx_strand_id
1 'polypeptide(L)'
;MGLGPLQAVCQARFFRYLHLRGLADTSSSRVWCFIGDGEMDEPESIYAIARAGYERLNNLIMIVNCNYQRLDGPVRGNSKVIQEFEGIFRGAGYDCIKLIWGDVWNDLVDNDIDGQLIEVLERTPDGDCQRYSAKQDGALIRAEIFEANGLLDRVAHLSDAELLSAFMLPGGHDHKKIYAAMKQ
;
A
#
# COMPACT_ATOMS: atom_id res chain seq x y z
N MET A 1 10.62 -16.21 -4.55
CA MET A 1 10.26 -14.82 -4.89
C MET A 1 11.53 -14.00 -4.70
N GLY A 2 11.55 -12.67 -4.78
CA GLY A 2 12.69 -11.82 -4.37
C GLY A 2 13.74 -11.45 -5.43
N LEU A 3 13.92 -12.24 -6.49
CA LEU A 3 14.86 -11.89 -7.58
C LEU A 3 14.37 -10.72 -8.45
N GLY A 4 13.06 -10.55 -8.59
CA GLY A 4 12.44 -9.47 -9.37
C GLY A 4 12.85 -8.08 -8.87
N PRO A 5 12.66 -7.78 -7.56
CA PRO A 5 13.15 -6.54 -6.95
C PRO A 5 14.63 -6.29 -7.18
N LEU A 6 15.49 -7.29 -6.93
CA LEU A 6 16.93 -7.13 -7.09
C LEU A 6 17.33 -6.87 -8.54
N GLN A 7 16.73 -7.59 -9.49
CA GLN A 7 16.96 -7.37 -10.92
C GLN A 7 16.48 -5.99 -11.37
N ALA A 8 15.33 -5.50 -10.87
CA ALA A 8 14.82 -4.18 -11.20
C ALA A 8 15.79 -3.07 -10.76
N VAL A 9 16.37 -3.20 -9.57
CA VAL A 9 17.42 -2.29 -9.09
C VAL A 9 18.63 -2.34 -10.01
N CYS A 10 19.15 -3.53 -10.31
CA CYS A 10 20.28 -3.69 -11.23
C CYS A 10 20.00 -3.10 -12.62
N GLN A 11 18.78 -3.27 -13.15
CA GLN A 11 18.36 -2.72 -14.44
C GLN A 11 18.31 -1.19 -14.42
N ALA A 12 17.72 -0.59 -13.38
CA ALA A 12 17.62 0.86 -13.23
C ALA A 12 19.01 1.51 -13.12
N ARG A 13 19.93 0.86 -12.39
CA ARG A 13 21.34 1.24 -12.32
C ARG A 13 22.03 1.16 -13.68
N PHE A 14 21.78 0.10 -14.43
CA PHE A 14 22.40 -0.10 -15.73
C PHE A 14 21.93 0.95 -16.76
N PHE A 15 20.65 1.33 -16.75
CA PHE A 15 20.18 2.46 -17.57
C PHE A 15 20.90 3.76 -17.21
N ARG A 16 21.01 4.10 -15.92
CA ARG A 16 21.79 5.28 -15.51
C ARG A 16 23.25 5.19 -15.95
N TYR A 17 23.87 4.02 -15.85
CA TYR A 17 25.22 3.79 -16.36
C TYR A 17 25.33 4.08 -17.86
N LEU A 18 24.42 3.54 -18.69
CA LEU A 18 24.43 3.77 -20.13
C LEU A 18 24.28 5.25 -20.48
N HIS A 19 23.37 5.97 -19.81
CA HIS A 19 23.14 7.39 -20.03
C HIS A 19 24.35 8.23 -19.60
N LEU A 20 24.86 8.02 -18.38
CA LEU A 20 26.00 8.79 -17.85
C LEU A 20 27.31 8.55 -18.62
N ARG A 21 27.44 7.41 -19.28
CA ARG A 21 28.61 7.07 -20.11
C ARG A 21 28.44 7.45 -21.58
N GLY A 22 27.30 8.02 -21.98
CA GLY A 22 27.04 8.39 -23.37
C GLY A 22 26.94 7.19 -24.32
N LEU A 23 26.56 6.01 -23.81
CA LEU A 23 26.45 4.78 -24.59
C LEU A 23 25.06 4.60 -25.21
N ALA A 24 24.01 5.04 -24.50
CA ALA A 24 22.64 5.10 -25.00
C ALA A 24 21.84 6.13 -24.19
N ASP A 25 20.93 6.86 -24.85
CA ASP A 25 20.01 7.75 -24.12
C ASP A 25 18.89 6.93 -23.48
N THR A 26 18.88 6.88 -22.15
CA THR A 26 17.85 6.22 -21.35
C THR A 26 17.22 7.19 -20.34
N SER A 27 17.36 8.50 -20.55
CA SER A 27 16.90 9.54 -19.61
C SER A 27 15.37 9.51 -19.38
N SER A 28 14.60 9.14 -20.39
CA SER A 28 13.14 8.96 -20.30
C SER A 28 12.71 7.55 -19.90
N SER A 29 13.65 6.60 -19.74
CA SER A 29 13.32 5.22 -19.38
C SER A 29 12.95 5.11 -17.90
N ARG A 30 12.05 4.18 -17.59
CA ARG A 30 11.65 3.80 -16.23
C ARG A 30 11.66 2.28 -16.10
N VAL A 31 12.07 1.79 -14.93
CA VAL A 31 11.96 0.38 -14.56
C VAL A 31 10.81 0.24 -13.57
N TRP A 32 9.86 -0.63 -13.89
CA TRP A 32 8.68 -0.90 -13.06
C TRP A 32 8.82 -2.29 -12.46
N CYS A 33 8.72 -2.38 -11.14
CA CYS A 33 8.80 -3.63 -10.41
C CYS A 33 7.46 -3.87 -9.68
N PHE A 34 6.73 -4.90 -10.09
CA PHE A 34 5.49 -5.32 -9.44
C PHE A 34 5.80 -6.46 -8.48
N ILE A 35 5.40 -6.32 -7.22
CA ILE A 35 5.83 -7.17 -6.11
C ILE A 35 4.62 -7.47 -5.24
N GLY A 36 4.51 -8.68 -4.72
CA GLY A 36 3.54 -9.00 -3.65
C GLY A 36 4.08 -8.60 -2.28
N ASP A 37 3.21 -8.22 -1.35
CA ASP A 37 3.60 -8.00 0.04
C ASP A 37 4.25 -9.24 0.70
N GLY A 38 3.75 -10.44 0.43
CA GLY A 38 4.38 -11.68 0.89
C GLY A 38 5.79 -11.95 0.30
N GLU A 39 6.09 -11.41 -0.88
CA GLU A 39 7.43 -11.51 -1.51
C GLU A 39 8.46 -10.60 -0.82
N MET A 40 8.01 -9.59 -0.06
CA MET A 40 8.89 -8.67 0.65
C MET A 40 9.57 -9.30 1.87
N ASP A 41 9.14 -10.49 2.31
CA ASP A 41 9.83 -11.27 3.36
C ASP A 41 11.13 -11.92 2.83
N GLU A 42 11.35 -11.97 1.52
CA GLU A 42 12.59 -12.50 0.92
C GLU A 42 13.76 -11.51 1.17
N PRO A 43 14.95 -11.99 1.62
CA PRO A 43 16.11 -11.12 1.88
C PRO A 43 16.51 -10.26 0.68
N GLU A 44 16.38 -10.79 -0.53
CA GLU A 44 16.68 -10.10 -1.79
C GLU A 44 15.77 -8.88 -2.00
N SER A 45 14.49 -8.98 -1.62
CA SER A 45 13.53 -7.88 -1.72
C SER A 45 13.93 -6.72 -0.81
N ILE A 46 14.24 -7.00 0.46
CA ILE A 46 14.65 -5.97 1.43
C ILE A 46 15.99 -5.34 1.05
N TYR A 47 16.96 -6.15 0.62
CA TYR A 47 18.25 -5.64 0.17
C TYR A 47 18.12 -4.73 -1.06
N ALA A 48 17.25 -5.07 -2.01
CA ALA A 48 17.00 -4.27 -3.20
C ALA A 48 16.56 -2.84 -2.86
N ILE A 49 15.62 -2.69 -1.92
CA ILE A 49 15.12 -1.38 -1.47
C ILE A 49 16.26 -0.52 -0.93
N ALA A 50 17.03 -1.05 0.04
CA ALA A 50 18.15 -0.32 0.62
C ALA A 50 19.18 0.09 -0.45
N ARG A 51 19.45 -0.79 -1.42
CA ARG A 51 20.41 -0.51 -2.49
C ARG A 51 19.95 0.59 -3.45
N ALA A 52 18.70 0.57 -3.85
CA ALA A 52 18.14 1.59 -4.74
C ALA A 52 18.08 2.96 -4.08
N GLY A 53 17.73 3.00 -2.79
CA GLY A 53 17.81 4.19 -1.96
C GLY A 53 19.21 4.80 -1.92
N TYR A 54 20.22 3.97 -1.61
CA TYR A 54 21.63 4.37 -1.58
C TYR A 54 22.10 4.97 -2.91
N GLU A 55 21.65 4.42 -4.05
CA GLU A 55 22.02 4.91 -5.38
C GLU A 55 21.13 6.04 -5.90
N ARG A 56 20.09 6.44 -5.16
CA ARG A 56 19.12 7.48 -5.53
C ARG A 56 18.48 7.21 -6.90
N LEU A 57 17.99 5.99 -7.12
CA LEU A 57 17.44 5.56 -8.40
C LEU A 57 16.06 6.18 -8.68
N ASN A 58 16.04 7.40 -9.19
CA ASN A 58 14.82 8.12 -9.60
C ASN A 58 14.15 7.59 -10.89
N ASN A 59 14.70 6.52 -11.48
CA ASN A 59 14.16 5.84 -12.65
C ASN A 59 13.58 4.45 -12.32
N LEU A 60 13.44 4.11 -11.03
CA LEU A 60 12.85 2.88 -10.54
C LEU A 60 11.52 3.19 -9.82
N ILE A 61 10.46 2.47 -10.19
CA ILE A 61 9.18 2.49 -9.48
C ILE A 61 8.89 1.08 -8.98
N MET A 62 8.61 0.96 -7.69
CA MET A 62 8.23 -0.30 -7.04
C MET A 62 6.76 -0.22 -6.65
N ILE A 63 5.96 -1.16 -7.16
CA ILE A 63 4.53 -1.29 -6.89
C ILE A 63 4.36 -2.55 -6.04
N VAL A 64 4.09 -2.34 -4.75
CA VAL A 64 3.84 -3.44 -3.81
C VAL A 64 2.34 -3.64 -3.67
N ASN A 65 1.84 -4.77 -4.16
CA ASN A 65 0.46 -5.17 -3.96
C ASN A 65 0.28 -5.68 -2.52
N CYS A 66 -0.28 -4.82 -1.67
CA CYS A 66 -0.57 -5.14 -0.27
C CYS A 66 -2.00 -5.66 -0.16
N ASN A 67 -2.19 -6.94 -0.48
CA ASN A 67 -3.48 -7.63 -0.27
C ASN A 67 -3.58 -8.28 1.13
N TYR A 68 -2.55 -8.09 1.96
CA TYR A 68 -2.37 -8.59 3.32
C TYR A 68 -2.17 -10.10 3.43
N GLN A 69 -2.02 -10.84 2.32
CA GLN A 69 -2.02 -12.29 2.29
C GLN A 69 -0.84 -12.87 1.52
N ARG A 70 -0.23 -13.90 2.11
CA ARG A 70 0.61 -14.89 1.43
C ARG A 70 -0.16 -16.20 1.25
N LEU A 71 0.48 -17.19 0.64
CA LEU A 71 -0.16 -18.46 0.28
C LEU A 71 -0.91 -19.14 1.45
N ASP A 72 -0.31 -19.16 2.64
CA ASP A 72 -0.84 -19.88 3.81
C ASP A 72 -1.44 -18.96 4.90
N GLY A 73 -1.79 -17.71 4.56
CA GLY A 73 -2.44 -16.79 5.50
C GLY A 73 -1.90 -15.36 5.45
N PRO A 74 -2.18 -14.52 6.47
CA PRO A 74 -1.79 -13.12 6.42
C PRO A 74 -0.27 -12.93 6.52
N VAL A 75 0.25 -11.89 5.85
CA VAL A 75 1.68 -11.52 5.94
C VAL A 75 2.01 -11.01 7.34
N ARG A 76 1.14 -10.16 7.89
CA ARG A 76 1.25 -9.56 9.24
C ARG A 76 -0.09 -9.55 9.96
N GLY A 77 -0.59 -10.71 10.41
CA GLY A 77 -1.93 -10.79 11.00
C GLY A 77 -2.17 -9.90 12.24
N ASN A 78 -1.16 -9.72 13.10
CA ASN A 78 -1.26 -8.96 14.36
C ASN A 78 -0.69 -7.54 14.27
N SER A 79 -0.32 -7.09 13.08
CA SER A 79 0.24 -5.76 12.85
C SER A 79 -0.21 -5.24 11.49
N LYS A 80 0.51 -4.29 10.89
CA LYS A 80 0.16 -3.69 9.61
C LYS A 80 1.33 -3.65 8.65
N VAL A 81 1.19 -4.38 7.54
CA VAL A 81 2.23 -4.57 6.54
C VAL A 81 2.53 -3.28 5.76
N ILE A 82 1.50 -2.47 5.48
CA ILE A 82 1.68 -1.19 4.76
C ILE A 82 2.55 -0.22 5.58
N GLN A 83 2.33 -0.14 6.89
CA GLN A 83 3.07 0.73 7.81
C GLN A 83 4.52 0.25 7.97
N GLU A 84 4.72 -1.08 8.09
CA GLU A 84 6.06 -1.67 8.11
C GLU A 84 6.83 -1.32 6.83
N PHE A 85 6.21 -1.52 5.67
CA PHE A 85 6.85 -1.21 4.39
C PHE A 85 7.06 0.28 4.20
N GLU A 86 6.11 1.14 4.55
CA GLU A 86 6.33 2.59 4.52
C GLU A 86 7.57 2.98 5.33
N GLY A 87 7.75 2.41 6.53
CA GLY A 87 8.94 2.62 7.35
C GLY A 87 10.23 2.20 6.65
N ILE A 88 10.25 1.00 6.05
CA ILE A 88 11.40 0.46 5.33
C ILE A 88 11.74 1.31 4.10
N PHE A 89 10.76 1.62 3.26
CA PHE A 89 10.95 2.38 2.03
C PHE A 89 11.34 3.85 2.32
N ARG A 90 10.64 4.54 3.22
CA ARG A 90 11.01 5.91 3.63
C ARG A 90 12.38 5.94 4.29
N GLY A 91 12.70 4.95 5.13
CA GLY A 91 14.02 4.81 5.73
C GLY A 91 15.14 4.64 4.70
N ALA A 92 14.85 4.02 3.55
CA ALA A 92 15.75 3.94 2.41
C ALA A 92 15.75 5.19 1.51
N GLY A 93 14.93 6.20 1.79
CA GLY A 93 14.88 7.45 1.03
C GLY A 93 13.95 7.43 -0.19
N TYR A 94 12.96 6.53 -0.21
CA TYR A 94 11.92 6.54 -1.23
C TYR A 94 10.82 7.56 -0.94
N ASP A 95 10.24 8.10 -2.01
CA ASP A 95 8.92 8.71 -1.98
C ASP A 95 7.86 7.60 -1.92
N CYS A 96 7.06 7.59 -0.86
CA CYS A 96 6.06 6.55 -0.61
C CYS A 96 4.64 7.09 -0.84
N ILE A 97 3.92 6.48 -1.78
CA ILE A 97 2.51 6.77 -2.07
C ILE A 97 1.68 5.57 -1.62
N LYS A 98 0.78 5.76 -0.63
CA LYS A 98 -0.10 4.72 -0.10
C LYS A 98 -1.49 4.83 -0.73
N LEU A 99 -1.95 3.78 -1.39
CA LEU A 99 -3.31 3.68 -1.94
C LEU A 99 -4.18 2.79 -1.04
N ILE A 100 -4.61 3.34 0.10
CA ILE A 100 -5.32 2.57 1.14
C ILE A 100 -6.82 2.49 0.82
N TRP A 101 -7.48 3.64 0.66
CA TRP A 101 -8.94 3.73 0.50
C TRP A 101 -9.34 4.24 -0.88
N GLY A 102 -10.44 3.68 -1.42
CA GLY A 102 -11.08 4.18 -2.65
C GLY A 102 -11.77 5.53 -2.45
N ASP A 103 -12.23 6.14 -3.53
CA ASP A 103 -12.89 7.46 -3.52
C ASP A 103 -14.15 7.52 -2.65
N VAL A 104 -14.86 6.40 -2.47
CA VAL A 104 -16.00 6.25 -1.56
C VAL A 104 -15.69 6.60 -0.10
N TRP A 105 -14.41 6.57 0.30
CA TRP A 105 -13.97 6.97 1.64
C TRP A 105 -13.57 8.43 1.75
N ASN A 106 -13.47 9.18 0.65
CA ASN A 106 -13.00 10.57 0.69
C ASN A 106 -13.88 11.41 1.62
N ASP A 107 -15.20 11.31 1.50
CA ASP A 107 -16.11 12.09 2.33
C ASP A 107 -15.92 11.76 3.82
N LEU A 108 -15.70 10.49 4.19
CA LEU A 108 -15.45 10.10 5.58
C LEU A 108 -14.11 10.67 6.09
N VAL A 109 -13.06 10.58 5.27
CA VAL A 109 -11.71 11.04 5.63
C VAL A 109 -11.62 12.57 5.67
N ASP A 110 -12.24 13.26 4.71
CA ASP A 110 -12.25 14.73 4.64
C ASP A 110 -13.05 15.35 5.79
N ASN A 111 -14.03 14.62 6.33
CA ASN A 111 -14.78 15.01 7.53
C ASN A 111 -14.15 14.49 8.85
N ASP A 112 -13.01 13.80 8.81
CA ASP A 112 -12.29 13.33 10.00
C ASP A 112 -11.44 14.43 10.65
N ILE A 113 -12.09 15.52 11.06
CA ILE A 113 -11.41 16.73 11.56
C ILE A 113 -10.65 16.49 12.87
N ASP A 114 -11.10 15.54 13.69
CA ASP A 114 -10.48 15.16 14.96
C ASP A 114 -9.47 14.00 14.83
N GLY A 115 -9.31 13.43 13.63
CA GLY A 115 -8.35 12.36 13.32
C GLY A 115 -8.68 10.99 13.91
N GLN A 116 -9.83 10.85 14.59
CA GLN A 116 -10.18 9.63 15.32
C GLN A 116 -10.50 8.47 14.38
N LEU A 117 -11.13 8.74 13.23
CA LEU A 117 -11.42 7.69 12.25
C LEU A 117 -10.12 7.13 11.69
N ILE A 118 -9.20 7.99 11.24
CA ILE A 118 -7.91 7.55 10.72
C ILE A 118 -7.12 6.81 11.80
N GLU A 119 -7.08 7.28 13.04
CA GLU A 119 -6.38 6.59 14.14
C GLU A 119 -6.92 5.16 14.34
N VAL A 120 -8.25 4.99 14.37
CA VAL A 120 -8.88 3.66 14.50
C VAL A 120 -8.51 2.76 13.32
N LEU A 121 -8.64 3.25 12.09
CA LEU A 121 -8.29 2.51 10.87
C LEU A 121 -6.80 2.12 10.83
N GLU A 122 -5.92 3.00 11.32
CA GLU A 122 -4.48 2.75 11.44
C GLU A 122 -4.12 1.81 12.59
N ARG A 123 -4.97 1.66 13.61
CA ARG A 123 -4.77 0.70 14.69
C ARG A 123 -5.33 -0.69 14.37
N THR A 124 -6.33 -0.79 13.51
CA THR A 124 -6.92 -2.08 13.09
C THR A 124 -5.88 -2.98 12.42
N PRO A 125 -5.54 -4.15 13.01
CA PRO A 125 -4.57 -5.07 12.41
C PRO A 125 -5.02 -5.65 11.07
N ASP A 126 -4.07 -6.04 10.23
CA ASP A 126 -4.39 -6.61 8.92
C ASP A 126 -5.20 -7.91 9.02
N GLY A 127 -5.00 -8.70 10.09
CA GLY A 127 -5.79 -9.89 10.36
C GLY A 127 -7.27 -9.59 10.60
N ASP A 128 -7.59 -8.48 11.26
CA ASP A 128 -8.96 -8.03 11.45
C ASP A 128 -9.56 -7.50 10.14
N CYS A 129 -8.80 -6.72 9.38
CA CYS A 129 -9.21 -6.31 8.03
C CYS A 129 -9.58 -7.52 7.15
N GLN A 130 -8.76 -8.57 7.19
CA GLN A 130 -9.00 -9.82 6.48
C GLN A 130 -10.22 -10.57 7.01
N ARG A 131 -10.44 -10.57 8.33
CA ARG A 131 -11.64 -11.16 8.95
C ARG A 131 -12.90 -10.43 8.51
N TYR A 132 -12.91 -9.10 8.47
CA TYR A 132 -14.04 -8.31 7.98
C TYR A 132 -14.36 -8.65 6.52
N SER A 133 -13.34 -8.66 5.66
CA SER A 133 -13.48 -9.04 4.25
C SER A 133 -13.96 -10.48 4.08
N ALA A 134 -13.47 -11.43 4.87
CA ALA A 134 -13.87 -12.83 4.76
C ALA A 134 -15.30 -13.08 5.25
N LYS A 135 -15.77 -12.34 6.26
CA LYS A 135 -17.11 -12.49 6.83
C LYS A 135 -18.20 -11.87 5.96
N GLN A 136 -17.85 -10.89 5.11
CA GLN A 136 -18.82 -10.20 4.26
C GLN A 136 -20.00 -9.65 5.08
N ASP A 137 -19.70 -9.03 6.23
CA ASP A 137 -20.69 -8.58 7.21
C ASP A 137 -20.43 -7.12 7.60
N GLY A 138 -21.28 -6.21 7.08
CA GLY A 138 -21.19 -4.78 7.37
C GLY A 138 -21.62 -4.41 8.79
N ALA A 139 -22.48 -5.20 9.44
CA ALA A 139 -22.87 -4.97 10.83
C ALA A 139 -21.69 -5.23 11.76
N LEU A 140 -20.87 -6.24 11.45
CA LEU A 140 -19.62 -6.53 12.16
C LEU A 140 -18.62 -5.36 12.03
N ILE A 141 -18.46 -4.80 10.83
CA ILE A 141 -17.61 -3.64 10.58
C ILE A 141 -18.12 -2.44 11.38
N ARG A 142 -19.43 -2.16 11.35
CA ARG A 142 -20.04 -1.10 12.14
C ARG A 142 -19.79 -1.27 13.64
N ALA A 143 -20.04 -2.45 14.16
CA ALA A 143 -19.91 -2.73 15.59
C ALA A 143 -18.45 -2.61 16.06
N GLU A 144 -17.50 -3.21 15.35
CA GLU A 144 -16.13 -3.33 15.84
C GLU A 144 -15.22 -2.15 15.46
N ILE A 145 -15.44 -1.49 14.32
CA ILE A 145 -14.66 -0.31 13.93
C ILE A 145 -15.32 0.96 14.47
N PHE A 146 -16.64 1.11 14.31
CA PHE A 146 -17.29 2.38 14.59
C PHE A 146 -17.90 2.45 15.99
N GLU A 147 -18.79 1.53 16.36
CA GLU A 147 -19.44 1.53 17.69
C GLU A 147 -18.46 1.36 18.84
N ALA A 148 -17.57 0.37 18.75
CA ALA A 148 -16.56 0.11 19.78
C ALA A 148 -15.60 1.29 20.02
N ASN A 149 -15.49 2.21 19.07
CA ASN A 149 -14.63 3.40 19.15
C ASN A 149 -15.41 4.72 19.24
N GLY A 150 -16.74 4.68 19.39
CA GLY A 150 -17.56 5.88 19.54
C GLY A 150 -17.75 6.70 18.25
N LEU A 151 -17.58 6.09 17.07
CA LEU A 151 -17.62 6.71 15.75
C LEU A 151 -18.89 6.38 14.94
N LEU A 152 -19.98 5.95 15.60
CA LEU A 152 -21.22 5.58 14.91
C LEU A 152 -21.82 6.72 14.09
N ASP A 153 -21.68 7.95 14.56
CA ASP A 153 -22.10 9.17 13.88
C ASP A 153 -21.48 9.28 12.48
N ARG A 154 -20.23 8.85 12.31
CA ARG A 154 -19.50 8.89 11.03
C ARG A 154 -20.15 8.03 9.95
N VAL A 155 -20.83 6.96 10.34
CA VAL A 155 -21.43 5.99 9.41
C VAL A 155 -22.94 5.84 9.60
N ALA A 156 -23.58 6.70 10.38
CA ALA A 156 -25.02 6.62 10.67
C ALA A 156 -25.90 6.75 9.42
N HIS A 157 -25.39 7.40 8.38
CA HIS A 157 -26.08 7.59 7.10
C HIS A 157 -25.91 6.41 6.13
N LEU A 158 -24.99 5.48 6.41
CA LEU A 158 -24.74 4.29 5.60
C LEU A 158 -25.51 3.11 6.17
N SER A 159 -26.14 2.31 5.32
CA SER A 159 -26.57 0.95 5.66
C SER A 159 -25.37 0.01 5.83
N ASP A 160 -25.57 -1.15 6.44
CA ASP A 160 -24.51 -2.15 6.58
C ASP A 160 -24.01 -2.66 5.21
N ALA A 161 -24.89 -2.76 4.22
CA ALA A 161 -24.51 -3.14 2.86
C ALA A 161 -23.64 -2.07 2.18
N GLU A 162 -23.96 -0.79 2.36
CA GLU A 162 -23.16 0.32 1.84
C GLU A 162 -21.81 0.41 2.55
N LEU A 163 -21.78 0.24 3.88
CA LEU A 163 -20.55 0.23 4.65
C LEU A 163 -19.62 -0.92 4.23
N LEU A 164 -20.18 -2.13 4.07
CA LEU A 164 -19.43 -3.27 3.55
C LEU A 164 -18.91 -3.00 2.14
N SER A 165 -19.74 -2.48 1.24
CA SER A 165 -19.32 -2.15 -0.13
C SER A 165 -18.18 -1.13 -0.14
N ALA A 166 -18.23 -0.11 0.73
CA ALA A 166 -17.16 0.87 0.86
C ALA A 166 -15.87 0.23 1.38
N PHE A 167 -15.95 -0.61 2.42
CA PHE A 167 -14.80 -1.33 2.97
C PHE A 167 -14.13 -2.27 1.96
N MET A 168 -14.93 -2.89 1.08
CA MET A 168 -14.45 -3.78 0.02
C MET A 168 -13.87 -3.07 -1.22
N LEU A 169 -13.82 -1.74 -1.23
CA LEU A 169 -13.23 -0.92 -2.30
C LEU A 169 -11.94 -0.22 -1.79
N PRO A 170 -10.82 -0.96 -1.66
CA PRO A 170 -9.55 -0.35 -1.31
C PRO A 170 -9.01 0.51 -2.45
N GLY A 171 -8.06 1.40 -2.15
CA GLY A 171 -7.50 2.35 -3.11
C GLY A 171 -6.84 1.66 -4.32
N GLY A 172 -6.29 0.46 -4.13
CA GLY A 172 -5.75 -0.37 -5.21
C GLY A 172 -6.77 -0.92 -6.20
N HIS A 173 -8.07 -0.75 -5.94
CA HIS A 173 -9.17 -1.10 -6.86
C HIS A 173 -9.83 0.14 -7.48
N ASP A 174 -9.41 1.35 -7.08
CA ASP A 174 -9.92 2.61 -7.63
C ASP A 174 -8.96 3.15 -8.70
N HIS A 175 -9.42 3.11 -9.95
CA HIS A 175 -8.66 3.58 -11.11
C HIS A 175 -8.22 5.06 -11.02
N LYS A 176 -8.97 5.94 -10.37
CA LYS A 176 -8.62 7.36 -10.19
C LYS A 176 -7.45 7.48 -9.23
N LYS A 177 -7.48 6.71 -8.14
CA LYS A 177 -6.41 6.67 -7.13
C LYS A 177 -5.11 6.10 -7.73
N ILE A 178 -5.21 5.00 -8.47
CA ILE A 178 -4.06 4.42 -9.20
C ILE A 178 -3.50 5.43 -10.20
N TYR A 179 -4.34 6.03 -11.04
CA TYR A 179 -3.88 7.01 -12.03
C TYR A 179 -3.21 8.23 -11.37
N ALA A 180 -3.79 8.73 -10.27
CA ALA A 180 -3.23 9.85 -9.52
C ALA A 180 -1.85 9.53 -8.94
N ALA A 181 -1.61 8.30 -8.46
CA ALA A 181 -0.30 7.87 -8.00
C ALA A 181 0.71 7.75 -9.15
N MET A 182 0.30 7.15 -10.28
CA MET A 182 1.19 6.90 -11.43
C MET A 182 1.60 8.18 -12.18
N LYS A 183 0.88 9.29 -11.97
CA LYS A 183 1.12 10.58 -12.61
C LYS A 183 2.11 11.47 -11.84
N GLN A 184 2.29 11.24 -10.53
CA GLN A 184 3.25 11.99 -9.72
C GLN A 184 4.69 11.74 -10.19
#